data_AF-A0A7G9LXY7-F1
#
_entry.id   AF-A0A7G9LXY7-F1
#
_cell.length_a   1.000
_cell.length_b   1.000
_cell.length_c   1.000
_cell.angle_alpha   90.00
_cell.angle_beta   90.00
_cell.angle_gamma   90.00
#
_symmetry.space_group_name_H-M   'P 1'
#
loop_
_entity.id
_entity.type
_entity.pdbx_description
1 polymer ?
#
loop_
_entity_poly.entity_id
_entity_poly.type
_entity_poly.pdbx_seq_one_letter_code
_entity_poly.pdbx_strand_id
1 'polypeptide(L)'
;MRTVDLHGLRTEEAMIEVVNQLYELDNHKISSITFITGNGTGALKAALESLLEKNNYNYSIFNNGGAYIVTLKETQNNYYIEDEGVIDDEDIEDIFNDIEI
;
A
#
# COMPACT_ATOMS: atom_id res chain seq x y z
N MET A 1 -2.56 -7.44 -9.08
CA MET A 1 -3.57 -6.37 -9.15
C MET A 1 -4.95 -6.96 -8.86
N ARG A 2 -5.76 -6.27 -8.08
CA ARG A 2 -7.14 -6.68 -7.75
C ARG A 2 -8.11 -5.53 -7.93
N THR A 3 -9.35 -5.82 -8.30
CA THR A 3 -10.44 -4.84 -8.39
C THR A 3 -11.55 -5.25 -7.45
N VAL A 4 -12.05 -4.31 -6.66
CA VAL A 4 -13.07 -4.51 -5.64
C VAL A 4 -14.16 -3.48 -5.88
N ASP A 5 -15.38 -3.99 -6.05
CA ASP A 5 -16.54 -3.14 -6.27
C ASP A 5 -17.26 -2.85 -4.96
N LEU A 6 -17.29 -1.58 -4.59
CA LEU A 6 -17.90 -1.10 -3.36
C LEU A 6 -19.21 -0.36 -3.62
N HIS A 7 -19.61 -0.16 -4.89
CA HIS A 7 -20.80 0.60 -5.20
C HIS A 7 -22.04 -0.09 -4.63
N GLY A 8 -22.96 0.70 -4.07
CA GLY A 8 -24.21 0.19 -3.52
C GLY A 8 -24.11 -0.44 -2.12
N LEU A 9 -22.90 -0.63 -1.58
CA LEU A 9 -22.71 -1.04 -0.20
C LEU A 9 -22.95 0.13 0.76
N ARG A 10 -23.36 -0.19 1.99
CA ARG A 10 -23.32 0.80 3.07
C ARG A 10 -21.87 1.10 3.41
N THR A 11 -21.60 2.30 3.90
CA THR A 11 -20.24 2.74 4.23
C THR A 11 -19.53 1.75 5.17
N GLU A 12 -20.23 1.24 6.19
CA GLU A 12 -19.67 0.27 7.15
C GLU A 12 -19.24 -1.04 6.48
N GLU A 13 -20.11 -1.61 5.62
CA GLU A 13 -19.84 -2.84 4.87
C GLU A 13 -18.66 -2.65 3.92
N ALA A 14 -18.65 -1.54 3.19
CA ALA A 14 -17.58 -1.20 2.27
C ALA A 14 -16.23 -1.02 2.99
N MET A 15 -16.21 -0.40 4.18
CA MET A 15 -14.97 -0.22 4.94
C MET A 15 -14.40 -1.53 5.46
N ILE A 16 -15.24 -2.50 5.84
CA ILE A 16 -14.78 -3.85 6.20
C ILE A 16 -14.06 -4.49 5.00
N GLU A 17 -14.65 -4.41 3.81
CA GLU A 17 -14.05 -4.97 2.60
C GLU A 17 -12.74 -4.25 2.25
N VAL A 18 -12.71 -2.93 2.30
CA VAL A 18 -11.48 -2.14 2.07
C VAL A 18 -10.35 -2.58 2.99
N VAL A 19 -10.61 -2.71 4.30
CA VAL A 19 -9.58 -3.12 5.28
C VAL A 19 -9.04 -4.52 4.98
N ASN A 20 -9.90 -5.47 4.60
CA ASN A 20 -9.47 -6.82 4.22
C ASN A 20 -8.53 -6.80 3.01
N GLN A 21 -8.84 -5.98 2.01
CA GLN A 21 -8.03 -5.87 0.80
C GLN A 21 -6.71 -5.15 1.07
N LEU A 22 -6.73 -4.08 1.88
CA LEU A 22 -5.52 -3.39 2.31
C LEU A 22 -4.59 -4.31 3.10
N TYR A 23 -5.13 -5.19 3.95
CA TYR A 23 -4.33 -6.20 4.62
C TYR A 23 -3.62 -7.14 3.64
N GLU A 24 -4.26 -7.54 2.54
CA GLU A 24 -3.58 -8.33 1.50
C GLU A 24 -2.48 -7.53 0.77
N LEU A 25 -2.71 -6.24 0.53
CA LEU A 25 -1.72 -5.33 -0.05
C LEU A 25 -0.50 -5.16 0.87
N ASP A 26 -0.71 -4.93 2.17
CA ASP A 26 0.36 -4.80 3.18
C ASP A 26 1.20 -6.07 3.30
N ASN A 27 0.57 -7.24 3.18
CA ASN A 27 1.26 -8.53 3.17
C ASN A 27 1.87 -8.89 1.81
N HIS A 28 1.95 -7.93 0.89
CA HIS A 28 2.54 -8.10 -0.44
C HIS A 28 1.93 -9.24 -1.26
N LYS A 29 0.70 -9.68 -0.93
CA LYS A 29 -0.03 -10.72 -1.67
C LYS A 29 -0.56 -10.18 -3.00
N ILE A 30 -0.75 -8.87 -3.07
CA ILE A 30 -1.11 -8.12 -4.27
C ILE A 30 -0.29 -6.83 -4.31
N SER A 31 0.00 -6.34 -5.51
CA SER A 31 0.80 -5.12 -5.72
C SER A 31 -0.03 -3.83 -5.79
N SER A 32 -1.33 -3.95 -6.07
CA SER A 32 -2.24 -2.82 -6.20
C SER A 32 -3.70 -3.25 -6.10
N ILE A 33 -4.55 -2.32 -5.66
CA ILE A 33 -6.01 -2.49 -5.56
C ILE A 33 -6.70 -1.38 -6.34
N THR A 34 -7.76 -1.72 -7.05
CA THR A 34 -8.72 -0.77 -7.61
C THR A 34 -10.03 -0.84 -6.83
N PHE A 35 -10.42 0.23 -6.15
CA PHE A 35 -11.72 0.34 -5.51
C PHE A 35 -12.68 1.14 -6.39
N ILE A 36 -13.88 0.59 -6.64
CA ILE A 36 -14.95 1.29 -7.37
C ILE A 36 -15.97 1.77 -6.34
N THR A 37 -16.03 3.09 -6.11
CA THR A 37 -16.94 3.69 -5.12
C THR A 37 -18.24 4.18 -5.74
N GLY A 38 -18.28 4.32 -7.07
CA GLY A 38 -19.37 4.97 -7.80
C GLY A 38 -19.42 6.49 -7.59
N ASN A 39 -20.47 7.12 -8.13
CA ASN A 39 -20.68 8.59 -8.14
C ASN A 39 -21.84 9.04 -7.24
N GLY A 40 -22.09 8.32 -6.15
CA GLY A 40 -23.18 8.63 -5.22
C GLY A 40 -22.93 9.91 -4.40
N THR A 41 -23.37 9.91 -3.13
CA THR A 41 -23.32 11.08 -2.24
C THR A 41 -21.91 11.55 -1.85
N GLY A 42 -20.86 10.81 -2.22
CA GLY A 42 -19.48 11.09 -1.84
C GLY A 42 -19.08 10.56 -0.46
N ALA A 43 -20.01 10.04 0.34
CA ALA A 43 -19.71 9.52 1.69
C ALA A 43 -18.67 8.39 1.66
N LEU A 44 -18.80 7.45 0.71
CA LEU A 44 -17.88 6.34 0.57
C LEU A 44 -16.48 6.79 0.11
N LYS A 45 -16.42 7.81 -0.75
CA LYS A 45 -15.17 8.43 -1.21
C LYS A 45 -14.44 9.06 -0.03
N ALA A 46 -15.14 9.90 0.74
CA ALA A 46 -14.57 10.57 1.90
C ALA A 46 -14.07 9.57 2.97
N ALA A 47 -14.82 8.48 3.21
CA ALA A 47 -14.40 7.44 4.14
C ALA A 47 -13.15 6.69 3.64
N LEU A 48 -13.11 6.32 2.34
CA LEU A 48 -11.97 5.67 1.73
C LEU A 48 -10.72 6.57 1.76
N GLU A 49 -10.83 7.81 1.29
CA GLU A 49 -9.72 8.78 1.27
C GLU A 49 -9.17 9.01 2.68
N SER A 50 -10.05 9.24 3.66
CA SER A 50 -9.63 9.42 5.06
C SER A 50 -8.87 8.21 5.61
N LEU A 51 -9.32 7.00 5.28
CA LEU A 51 -8.63 5.77 5.68
C LEU A 51 -7.27 5.64 4.98
N LEU A 52 -7.21 5.87 3.67
CA LEU A 52 -5.97 5.75 2.89
C LEU A 52 -4.91 6.75 3.35
N GLU A 53 -5.31 8.00 3.59
CA GLU A 53 -4.44 9.06 4.09
C GLU A 53 -3.93 8.76 5.49
N LYS A 54 -4.83 8.34 6.40
CA LYS A 54 -4.46 7.98 7.78
C LYS A 54 -3.43 6.85 7.83
N ASN A 55 -3.48 5.91 6.90
CA ASN A 55 -2.58 4.77 6.84
C ASN A 55 -1.44 4.95 5.82
N ASN A 56 -1.27 6.17 5.28
CA ASN A 56 -0.15 6.55 4.42
C ASN A 56 -0.01 5.70 3.14
N TYR A 57 -1.13 5.35 2.50
CA TYR A 57 -1.13 4.72 1.18
C TYR A 57 -0.98 5.76 0.06
N ASN A 58 -0.44 5.33 -1.08
CA ASN A 58 -0.50 6.09 -2.31
C ASN A 58 -1.79 5.75 -3.05
N TYR A 59 -2.47 6.75 -3.60
CA TYR A 59 -3.63 6.52 -4.43
C TYR A 59 -3.78 7.54 -5.56
N SER A 60 -4.50 7.16 -6.61
CA SER A 60 -4.89 8.04 -7.70
C SER A 60 -6.34 7.80 -8.07
N ILE A 61 -7.04 8.89 -8.41
CA ILE A 61 -8.47 8.88 -8.69
C ILE A 61 -8.69 8.91 -10.20
N PHE A 62 -9.60 8.08 -10.70
CA PHE A 62 -9.97 8.04 -12.11
C PHE A 62 -11.47 7.76 -12.28
N ASN A 63 -11.93 7.60 -13.54
CA ASN A 63 -13.34 7.35 -13.88
C ASN A 63 -14.28 8.45 -13.33
N ASN A 64 -13.96 9.72 -13.62
CA ASN A 64 -14.70 10.90 -13.13
C ASN A 64 -14.88 10.92 -11.60
N GLY A 65 -13.87 10.45 -10.87
CA GLY A 65 -13.91 10.38 -9.42
C GLY A 65 -14.57 9.12 -8.87
N GLY A 66 -15.00 8.17 -9.70
CA GLY A 66 -15.74 6.98 -9.29
C GLY A 66 -14.88 5.77 -8.93
N ALA A 67 -13.57 5.84 -9.16
CA ALA A 67 -12.65 4.75 -8.89
C ALA A 67 -11.28 5.25 -8.39
N TYR A 68 -10.64 4.42 -7.58
CA TYR A 68 -9.36 4.68 -6.93
C TYR A 68 -8.41 3.54 -7.22
N ILE A 69 -7.20 3.82 -7.67
CA ILE A 69 -6.09 2.85 -7.67
C ILE A 69 -5.22 3.14 -6.46
N VAL A 70 -4.90 2.11 -5.68
CA VAL A 70 -4.20 2.18 -4.40
C VAL A 70 -2.98 1.28 -4.43
N THR A 71 -1.86 1.79 -3.94
CA THR A 71 -0.59 1.05 -3.78
C THR A 71 0.04 1.39 -2.42
N LEU A 72 0.99 0.55 -1.99
CA LEU A 72 1.87 0.91 -0.90
C LEU A 72 2.64 2.19 -1.26
N LYS A 73 2.86 3.04 -0.26
CA LYS A 73 3.76 4.17 -0.40
C LYS A 73 5.17 3.65 -0.22
N GLU A 74 6.02 3.82 -1.23
CA GLU A 74 7.43 3.55 -1.09
C GLU A 74 7.99 4.44 0.02
N THR A 75 8.45 3.83 1.10
CA THR A 75 9.37 4.49 2.00
C THR A 75 10.64 4.63 1.19
N GLN A 76 11.02 5.86 0.84
CA GLN A 76 12.35 6.09 0.30
C GLN A 76 13.36 5.73 1.39
N ASN A 77 13.78 4.47 1.41
CA ASN A 77 15.04 4.09 2.01
C ASN A 77 16.11 4.65 1.07
N ASN A 78 16.41 5.94 1.23
CA ASN A 78 17.71 6.46 0.84
C ASN A 78 18.72 5.78 1.78
N TYR A 79 19.11 4.56 1.42
CA TYR A 79 20.45 4.10 1.77
C TYR A 79 21.37 5.04 0.99
N TYR A 80 21.84 6.09 1.66
CA TYR A 80 23.09 6.70 1.24
C TYR A 80 24.10 5.57 1.37
N ILE A 81 24.50 4.98 0.23
CA ILE A 81 25.84 4.45 0.14
C ILE A 81 26.70 5.70 0.18
N GLU A 82 27.08 6.13 1.39
CA GLU A 82 28.28 6.95 1.51
C GLU A 82 29.38 6.13 0.87
N ASP A 83 29.97 6.68 -0.17
CA ASP A 83 31.14 6.15 -0.88
C ASP A 83 32.32 6.14 0.10
N GLU A 84 32.31 5.20 1.04
CA GLU A 84 33.46 4.76 1.80
C GLU A 84 33.58 3.25 1.67
N GLY A 85 34.46 2.84 0.77
CA GLY A 85 35.00 1.48 0.71
C GLY A 85 34.15 0.51 -0.09
N VAL A 86 34.75 -0.03 -1.15
CA VAL A 86 34.33 -1.31 -1.70
C VAL A 86 34.42 -2.31 -0.55
N ILE A 87 33.28 -2.82 -0.08
CA ILE A 87 33.23 -3.96 0.86
C ILE A 87 33.87 -5.12 0.10
N ASP A 88 35.03 -5.57 0.56
CA ASP A 88 35.70 -6.76 0.01
C ASP A 88 34.95 -8.00 0.50
N ASP A 89 34.99 -9.08 -0.27
CA ASP A 89 34.27 -10.32 0.05
C ASP A 89 34.67 -10.89 1.44
N GLU A 90 35.83 -10.49 1.97
CA GLU A 90 36.31 -10.83 3.32
C GLU A 90 35.48 -10.19 4.45
N ASP A 91 34.91 -9.00 4.27
CA ASP A 91 34.10 -8.32 5.30
C ASP A 91 32.70 -8.94 5.46
N ILE A 92 32.23 -9.68 4.46
CA ILE A 92 30.94 -10.36 4.47
C ILE A 92 30.99 -11.60 5.36
N GLU A 93 32.12 -12.33 5.40
CA GLU A 93 32.26 -13.55 6.21
C GLU A 93 32.17 -13.27 7.72
N ASP A 94 32.67 -12.13 8.20
CA ASP A 94 32.60 -11.76 9.61
C ASP A 94 31.17 -11.46 10.08
N ILE A 95 30.32 -10.89 9.21
CA ILE A 95 28.90 -10.62 9.53
C ILE A 95 28.09 -11.92 9.61
N PHE A 96 28.41 -12.91 8.77
CA PHE A 96 27.72 -14.21 8.80
C PHE A 96 28.14 -15.09 9.99
N ASN A 97 29.35 -14.91 10.53
CA ASN A 97 29.83 -15.65 11.71
C ASN A 97 29.16 -15.20 13.02
N ASP A 98 28.70 -13.95 13.12
CA ASP A 98 28.00 -13.46 14.32
C ASP A 98 26.50 -13.87 14.39
N ILE A 99 25.99 -14.58 13.38
CA ILE A 99 24.61 -15.11 13.32
C ILE A 99 24.57 -16.63 13.57
N GLU A 100 25.64 -17.25 14.09
CA GLU A 100 25.52 -18.63 14.60
C GLU A 100 24.69 -18.67 15.90
N ILE A 101 23.45 -19.18 15.78
CA ILE A 101 22.69 -19.81 16.89
C ILE A 101 23.02 -21.30 16.91
#